data_AF-A0A940RPV9-F1
#
_entry.id   AF-A0A940RPV9-F1
#
_cell.length_a   1.000
_cell.length_b   1.000
_cell.length_c   1.000
_cell.angle_alpha   90.00
_cell.angle_beta   90.00
_cell.angle_gamma   90.00
#
_symmetry.space_group_name_H-M   'P 1'
#
loop_
_entity.id
_entity.type
_entity.pdbx_description
1 polymer ?
#
loop_
_entity_poly.entity_id
_entity_poly.type
_entity_poly.pdbx_seq_one_letter_code
_entity_poly.pdbx_strand_id
1 'polypeptide(L)'
;MCGIVGIVGTSEVAQRLFDGLKRLEYRGYDSAGIATLHDGEIDRRRAEGKLSNLQARLAENPLPGRIGIAHTRWATHGAPTEDNAHPHIAGDVTIVHNGIIENFKPLRDELIADGRVFKSQTDTEVVAHLVDRELTRGRTPREAVATVLPRLHGAFAIAFLFRNEPDLLIAARLGAPLTVGYGEGENYLGSDAHALATLTRRIAYLDEGDWACVTREAVEIFDRENNPVERPIVDSGVTPMAIDKGNHRHFMLKEIYEQPVVVAQTLRSYLSRIDERVALPIPEFDLSGVKRVTIVACGTSFYAGMVAKYWFEQFARVPVDLDVASEFRYRAPVMEEGGLALFISQSGETADTLAALRHARAENQKIAVVVNVPSSTMAREADLLLPTHAGPEIGVASTKAFTCQLAVLAAFAANLATAKGKLDRDEERRIVRHLAEAPASLNAALAYDEAIEAMAHVIAGARDVLYLGRGTDYPLALEGALKLKEISYIHAEGYAAGEMKHGPIALIDENVPVIVIAPSGPLFDKTVSNMQEVQARGGKVVLISDYDGIFAAGDNCLATITMPKVHPLIAPLVYAVPVQLLAYHVAVAKGTDVDQPRNLAKSVTVE
;
A
#
# COMPACT_ATOMS: atom_id res chain seq x y z
N MET A 1 -3.37 -8.69 1.69
CA MET A 1 -4.12 -8.68 0.40
C MET A 1 -4.06 -10.06 -0.24
N CYS A 2 -4.97 -10.35 -1.15
CA CYS A 2 -4.90 -11.56 -1.95
C CYS A 2 -4.70 -11.18 -3.44
N GLY A 3 -4.27 -12.13 -4.26
CA GLY A 3 -4.11 -11.95 -5.71
C GLY A 3 -5.02 -12.91 -6.48
N ILE A 4 -5.69 -12.43 -7.53
CA ILE A 4 -6.49 -13.26 -8.45
C ILE A 4 -5.88 -13.19 -9.84
N VAL A 5 -5.75 -14.35 -10.48
CA VAL A 5 -5.48 -14.46 -11.92
C VAL A 5 -6.43 -15.50 -12.52
N GLY A 6 -7.03 -15.19 -13.65
CA GLY A 6 -7.83 -16.13 -14.43
C GLY A 6 -7.45 -16.05 -15.91
N ILE A 7 -7.47 -17.18 -16.61
CA ILE A 7 -7.16 -17.24 -18.03
C ILE A 7 -8.18 -18.14 -18.72
N VAL A 8 -8.79 -17.64 -19.79
CA VAL A 8 -9.52 -18.43 -20.78
C VAL A 8 -8.64 -18.49 -22.03
N GLY A 9 -7.93 -19.60 -22.19
CA GLY A 9 -6.83 -19.75 -23.13
C GLY A 9 -7.11 -20.74 -24.27
N THR A 10 -6.22 -20.72 -25.24
CA THR A 10 -6.11 -21.67 -26.36
C THR A 10 -5.03 -22.73 -26.13
N SER A 11 -4.16 -22.49 -25.15
CA SER A 11 -3.03 -23.34 -24.74
C SER A 11 -3.07 -23.62 -23.24
N GLU A 12 -2.19 -24.49 -22.74
CA GLU A 12 -2.15 -24.78 -21.30
C GLU A 12 -1.86 -23.54 -20.47
N VAL A 13 -2.63 -23.35 -19.40
CA VAL A 13 -2.63 -22.09 -18.63
C VAL A 13 -1.90 -22.16 -17.29
N ALA A 14 -1.58 -23.35 -16.77
CA ALA A 14 -1.05 -23.50 -15.42
C ALA A 14 0.22 -22.68 -15.15
N GLN A 15 1.20 -22.74 -16.06
CA GLN A 15 2.44 -21.96 -15.93
C GLN A 15 2.19 -20.45 -16.05
N ARG A 16 1.29 -20.04 -16.94
CA ARG A 16 0.93 -18.62 -17.16
C ARG A 16 0.21 -18.04 -15.95
N LEU A 17 -0.70 -18.82 -15.35
CA LEU A 17 -1.36 -18.50 -14.08
C LEU A 17 -0.34 -18.37 -12.95
N PHE A 18 0.59 -19.31 -12.84
CA PHE A 18 1.66 -19.28 -11.84
C PHE A 18 2.56 -18.05 -11.97
N ASP A 19 2.95 -17.68 -13.19
CA ASP A 19 3.74 -16.47 -13.42
C ASP A 19 2.94 -15.20 -13.11
N GLY A 20 1.63 -15.19 -13.36
CA GLY A 20 0.73 -14.14 -12.88
C GLY A 20 0.76 -14.00 -11.36
N LEU A 21 0.72 -15.13 -10.62
CA LEU A 21 0.81 -15.13 -9.15
C LEU A 21 2.15 -14.61 -8.63
N LYS A 22 3.28 -14.90 -9.29
CA LYS A 22 4.60 -14.34 -8.90
C LYS A 22 4.57 -12.81 -8.83
N ARG A 23 3.86 -12.19 -9.77
CA ARG A 23 3.71 -10.73 -9.83
C ARG A 23 2.78 -10.19 -8.76
N LEU A 24 2.01 -11.04 -8.10
CA LEU A 24 1.07 -10.69 -7.03
C LEU A 24 1.52 -11.23 -5.66
N GLU A 25 2.69 -11.87 -5.55
CA GLU A 25 3.16 -12.48 -4.29
C GLU A 25 3.38 -11.42 -3.20
N TYR A 26 3.70 -10.17 -3.57
CA TYR A 26 3.79 -9.04 -2.64
C TYR A 26 2.46 -8.68 -1.96
N ARG A 27 1.32 -9.14 -2.52
CA ARG A 27 -0.01 -8.88 -1.97
C ARG A 27 -0.33 -9.86 -0.82
N GLY A 28 0.11 -11.11 -0.94
CA GLY A 28 -0.12 -12.17 0.05
C GLY A 28 0.72 -13.41 -0.28
N TYR A 29 1.22 -14.07 0.77
CA TYR A 29 2.19 -15.16 0.67
C TYR A 29 1.99 -16.21 1.79
N ASP A 30 0.79 -16.24 2.39
CA ASP A 30 0.46 -17.23 3.42
C ASP A 30 0.10 -18.60 2.81
N SER A 31 -0.43 -18.59 1.59
CA SER A 31 -0.70 -19.78 0.78
C SER A 31 -1.02 -19.37 -0.66
N ALA A 32 -0.95 -20.33 -1.58
CA ALA A 32 -1.30 -20.13 -2.98
C ALA A 32 -1.90 -21.38 -3.61
N GLY A 33 -2.64 -21.22 -4.70
CA GLY A 33 -3.17 -22.36 -5.45
C GLY A 33 -3.66 -22.03 -6.85
N ILE A 34 -3.80 -23.08 -7.66
CA ILE A 34 -4.28 -23.04 -9.05
C ILE A 34 -5.28 -24.16 -9.23
N ALA A 35 -6.36 -23.87 -9.95
CA ALA A 35 -7.27 -24.88 -10.50
C ALA A 35 -7.40 -24.71 -12.02
N THR A 36 -7.43 -25.82 -12.74
CA THR A 36 -7.63 -25.87 -14.19
C THR A 36 -8.73 -26.87 -14.52
N LEU A 37 -9.36 -26.68 -15.68
CA LEU A 37 -10.34 -27.61 -16.23
C LEU A 37 -9.73 -28.31 -17.45
N HIS A 38 -9.77 -29.64 -17.44
CA HIS A 38 -9.27 -30.51 -18.49
C HIS A 38 -10.17 -31.73 -18.62
N ASP A 39 -10.60 -32.07 -19.84
CA ASP A 39 -11.44 -33.24 -20.15
C ASP A 39 -12.71 -33.38 -19.26
N GLY A 40 -13.33 -32.25 -18.91
CA GLY A 40 -14.54 -32.22 -18.08
C GLY A 40 -14.28 -32.41 -16.58
N GLU A 41 -13.02 -32.44 -16.15
CA GLU A 41 -12.63 -32.56 -14.75
C GLU A 41 -11.85 -31.32 -14.28
N ILE A 42 -12.18 -30.85 -13.07
CA ILE A 42 -11.42 -29.78 -12.42
C ILE A 42 -10.36 -30.42 -11.53
N ASP A 43 -9.10 -30.07 -11.78
CA ASP A 43 -7.98 -30.43 -10.93
C ASP A 43 -7.37 -29.19 -10.27
N ARG A 44 -6.81 -29.36 -9.07
CA ARG A 44 -6.31 -28.26 -8.24
C ARG A 44 -5.01 -28.63 -7.53
N ARG A 45 -4.09 -27.66 -7.45
CA ARG A 45 -2.90 -27.71 -6.59
C ARG A 45 -2.92 -26.52 -5.65
N ARG A 46 -2.66 -26.77 -4.37
CA ARG A 46 -2.55 -25.76 -3.33
C ARG A 46 -1.30 -26.01 -2.51
N ALA A 47 -0.74 -24.96 -1.94
CA ALA A 47 0.35 -25.05 -1.00
C ALA A 47 0.24 -23.95 0.06
N GLU A 48 0.58 -24.30 1.29
CA GLU A 48 0.82 -23.32 2.35
C GLU A 48 2.18 -22.64 2.17
N GLY A 49 2.29 -21.41 2.68
CA GLY A 49 3.48 -20.58 2.58
C GLY A 49 3.71 -19.98 1.20
N LYS A 50 4.99 -19.71 0.92
CA LYS A 50 5.44 -18.98 -0.27
C LYS A 50 5.15 -19.70 -1.58
N LEU A 51 5.14 -18.94 -2.67
CA LEU A 51 4.80 -19.44 -4.00
C LEU A 51 5.77 -20.53 -4.50
N SER A 52 7.00 -20.59 -3.97
CA SER A 52 7.95 -21.68 -4.21
C SER A 52 7.41 -23.06 -3.85
N ASN A 53 6.56 -23.15 -2.82
CA ASN A 53 5.95 -24.42 -2.40
C ASN A 53 4.93 -24.90 -3.44
N LEU A 54 4.13 -23.98 -3.99
CA LEU A 54 3.23 -24.28 -5.09
C LEU A 54 4.01 -24.66 -6.35
N GLN A 55 5.16 -24.01 -6.62
CA GLN A 55 6.04 -24.36 -7.73
C GLN A 55 6.50 -25.82 -7.66
N ALA A 56 6.93 -26.26 -6.48
CA ALA A 56 7.35 -27.63 -6.27
C ALA A 56 6.21 -28.62 -6.53
N ARG A 57 5.00 -28.33 -6.04
CA ARG A 57 3.81 -29.16 -6.29
C ARG A 57 3.44 -29.24 -7.78
N LEU A 58 3.53 -28.13 -8.51
CA LEU A 58 3.27 -28.10 -9.95
C LEU A 58 4.34 -28.84 -10.76
N ALA A 59 5.60 -28.82 -10.33
CA ALA A 59 6.67 -29.56 -10.97
C ALA A 59 6.52 -31.07 -10.76
N GLU A 60 6.08 -31.49 -9.57
CA GLU A 60 5.84 -32.90 -9.25
C GLU A 60 4.56 -33.43 -9.91
N ASN A 61 3.49 -32.65 -9.87
CA ASN A 61 2.17 -33.04 -10.37
C ASN A 61 1.57 -31.91 -11.23
N PRO A 62 1.94 -31.83 -12.53
CA PRO A 62 1.47 -30.80 -13.44
C PRO A 62 -0.06 -30.72 -13.53
N LEU A 63 -0.57 -29.53 -13.85
CA LEU A 63 -1.99 -29.26 -14.06
C LEU A 63 -2.27 -29.04 -15.56
N PRO A 64 -2.90 -30.00 -16.26
CA PRO A 64 -3.33 -29.78 -17.64
C PRO A 64 -4.58 -28.88 -17.67
N GLY A 65 -4.87 -28.30 -18.82
CA GLY A 65 -6.09 -27.51 -19.04
C GLY A 65 -5.84 -26.14 -19.65
N ARG A 66 -6.81 -25.67 -20.44
CA ARG A 66 -6.73 -24.41 -21.20
C ARG A 66 -7.48 -23.25 -20.57
N ILE A 67 -8.19 -23.51 -19.47
CA ILE A 67 -8.90 -22.53 -18.67
C ILE A 67 -8.60 -22.80 -17.20
N GLY A 68 -8.47 -21.74 -16.41
CA GLY A 68 -8.17 -21.89 -15.00
C GLY A 68 -8.15 -20.57 -14.23
N ILE A 69 -8.13 -20.72 -12.91
CA ILE A 69 -8.07 -19.65 -11.94
C ILE A 69 -6.98 -19.93 -10.91
N ALA A 70 -6.39 -18.87 -10.40
CA ALA A 70 -5.25 -18.92 -9.51
C ALA A 70 -5.35 -17.85 -8.43
N HIS A 71 -4.77 -18.14 -7.27
CA HIS A 71 -4.84 -17.28 -6.10
C HIS A 71 -3.57 -17.27 -5.26
N THR A 72 -3.23 -16.09 -4.74
CA THR A 72 -2.34 -15.93 -3.58
C THR A 72 -3.14 -15.36 -2.41
N ARG A 73 -2.95 -15.91 -1.22
CA ARG A 73 -3.77 -15.61 -0.04
C ARG A 73 -2.99 -14.87 1.03
N TRP A 74 -3.66 -13.90 1.66
CA TRP A 74 -3.35 -13.36 2.98
C TRP A 74 -4.53 -13.68 3.90
N ALA A 75 -4.29 -14.44 4.95
CA ALA A 75 -5.35 -15.06 5.74
C ALA A 75 -6.05 -14.04 6.67
N THR A 76 -7.35 -13.80 6.45
CA THR A 76 -8.22 -13.04 7.36
C THR A 76 -9.06 -13.97 8.24
N HIS A 77 -9.74 -14.93 7.61
CA HIS A 77 -10.55 -15.95 8.28
C HIS A 77 -9.93 -17.35 8.14
N GLY A 78 -9.62 -18.01 9.26
CA GLY A 78 -9.03 -19.34 9.28
C GLY A 78 -7.52 -19.35 9.04
N ALA A 79 -6.82 -20.24 9.75
CA ALA A 79 -5.36 -20.37 9.72
C ALA A 79 -4.80 -20.60 8.31
N PRO A 80 -3.54 -20.22 8.03
CA PRO A 80 -2.91 -20.39 6.73
C PRO A 80 -2.51 -21.86 6.48
N THR A 81 -3.52 -22.70 6.18
CA THR A 81 -3.36 -24.12 5.90
C THR A 81 -3.68 -24.43 4.45
N GLU A 82 -3.22 -25.57 3.95
CA GLU A 82 -3.58 -26.04 2.59
C GLU A 82 -5.10 -26.10 2.38
N ASP A 83 -5.87 -26.48 3.40
CA ASP A 83 -7.34 -26.56 3.32
C ASP A 83 -8.04 -25.22 3.17
N ASN A 84 -7.50 -24.17 3.79
CA ASN A 84 -8.03 -22.81 3.68
C ASN A 84 -7.45 -22.05 2.47
N ALA A 85 -6.47 -22.62 1.77
CA ALA A 85 -5.95 -22.04 0.54
C ALA A 85 -7.00 -22.13 -0.58
N HIS A 86 -7.09 -21.07 -1.38
CA HIS A 86 -7.92 -21.04 -2.58
C HIS A 86 -7.18 -21.74 -3.75
N PRO A 87 -7.87 -22.15 -4.82
CA PRO A 87 -9.33 -22.09 -5.06
C PRO A 87 -10.15 -22.99 -4.14
N HIS A 88 -11.40 -22.64 -3.82
CA HIS A 88 -12.38 -23.53 -3.16
C HIS A 88 -13.27 -24.22 -4.19
N ILE A 89 -13.70 -25.46 -3.91
CA ILE A 89 -14.51 -26.28 -4.81
C ILE A 89 -15.76 -26.77 -4.08
N ALA A 90 -16.94 -26.52 -4.66
CA ALA A 90 -18.22 -27.09 -4.22
C ALA A 90 -18.97 -27.61 -5.45
N GLY A 91 -19.15 -28.93 -5.53
CA GLY A 91 -19.80 -29.59 -6.66
C GLY A 91 -19.13 -29.27 -7.99
N ASP A 92 -19.83 -28.52 -8.85
CA ASP A 92 -19.37 -28.11 -10.19
C ASP A 92 -18.76 -26.70 -10.24
N VAL A 93 -18.67 -26.03 -9.09
CA VAL A 93 -18.19 -24.64 -8.99
C VAL A 93 -16.84 -24.59 -8.27
N THR A 94 -15.88 -23.91 -8.89
CA THR A 94 -14.57 -23.61 -8.32
C THR A 94 -14.35 -22.12 -8.28
N ILE A 95 -13.93 -21.55 -7.14
CA ILE A 95 -13.79 -20.10 -6.99
C ILE A 95 -12.49 -19.68 -6.33
N VAL A 96 -12.06 -18.46 -6.65
CA VAL A 96 -11.05 -17.70 -5.92
C VAL A 96 -11.66 -16.37 -5.51
N HIS A 97 -11.29 -15.87 -4.32
CA HIS A 97 -11.91 -14.71 -3.69
C HIS A 97 -10.87 -13.82 -3.02
N ASN A 98 -10.97 -12.52 -3.24
CA ASN A 98 -10.26 -11.47 -2.50
C ASN A 98 -11.29 -10.64 -1.77
N GLY A 99 -11.22 -10.54 -0.44
CA GLY A 99 -12.18 -9.77 0.33
C GLY A 99 -12.75 -10.53 1.51
N ILE A 100 -13.88 -10.05 2.01
CA ILE A 100 -14.65 -10.63 3.11
C ILE A 100 -16.13 -10.66 2.72
N ILE A 101 -16.77 -11.81 2.89
CA ILE A 101 -18.23 -11.94 2.87
C ILE A 101 -18.74 -11.78 4.31
N GLU A 102 -19.20 -10.59 4.68
CA GLU A 102 -19.59 -10.24 6.05
C GLU A 102 -20.77 -11.06 6.57
N ASN A 103 -21.72 -11.39 5.69
CA ASN A 103 -22.89 -12.19 6.02
C ASN A 103 -22.69 -13.70 5.79
N PHE A 104 -21.43 -14.20 5.78
CA PHE A 104 -21.16 -15.61 5.52
C PHE A 104 -21.81 -16.57 6.52
N LYS A 105 -21.92 -16.18 7.80
CA LYS A 105 -22.46 -17.04 8.86
C LYS A 105 -23.93 -17.44 8.63
N PRO A 106 -24.89 -16.50 8.49
CA PRO A 106 -26.28 -16.87 8.19
C PRO A 106 -26.42 -17.64 6.86
N LEU A 107 -25.62 -17.30 5.84
CA LEU A 107 -25.62 -18.02 4.57
C LEU A 107 -25.10 -19.46 4.70
N ARG A 108 -24.08 -19.68 5.55
CA ARG A 108 -23.55 -21.00 5.86
C ARG A 108 -24.59 -21.84 6.60
N ASP A 109 -25.26 -21.27 7.59
CA ASP A 109 -26.28 -21.96 8.38
C ASP A 109 -27.45 -22.42 7.49
N GLU A 110 -27.89 -21.59 6.54
CA GLU A 110 -28.87 -21.95 5.50
C GLU A 110 -28.42 -23.15 4.66
N LEU A 111 -27.18 -23.14 4.16
CA LEU A 111 -26.66 -24.22 3.32
C LEU A 111 -26.45 -25.53 4.09
N ILE A 112 -26.06 -25.46 5.36
CA ILE A 112 -25.98 -26.63 6.24
C ILE A 112 -27.37 -27.22 6.48
N ALA A 113 -28.39 -26.38 6.68
CA ALA A 113 -29.78 -26.83 6.79
C ALA A 113 -30.27 -27.52 5.50
N ASP A 114 -29.78 -27.08 4.33
CA ASP A 114 -30.00 -27.73 3.02
C ASP A 114 -29.16 -29.01 2.83
N GLY A 115 -28.39 -29.45 3.84
CA GLY A 115 -27.62 -30.69 3.82
C GLY A 115 -26.21 -30.60 3.22
N ARG A 116 -25.69 -29.38 2.98
CA ARG A 116 -24.33 -29.20 2.46
C ARG A 116 -23.27 -29.36 3.55
N VAL A 117 -22.13 -29.94 3.17
CA VAL A 117 -20.99 -30.17 4.06
C VAL A 117 -19.83 -29.26 3.65
N PHE A 118 -19.36 -28.46 4.60
CA PHE A 118 -18.23 -27.55 4.43
C PHE A 118 -16.93 -28.21 4.87
N LYS A 119 -15.85 -27.97 4.12
CA LYS A 119 -14.51 -28.53 4.36
C LYS A 119 -13.54 -27.50 4.93
N SER A 120 -13.91 -26.23 4.98
CA SER A 120 -13.07 -25.14 5.46
C SER A 120 -13.77 -24.25 6.48
N GLN A 121 -13.00 -23.31 7.01
CA GLN A 121 -13.48 -22.26 7.90
C GLN A 121 -13.67 -20.92 7.18
N THR A 122 -13.46 -20.89 5.85
CA THR A 122 -13.46 -19.64 5.09
C THR A 122 -14.87 -19.21 4.75
N ASP A 123 -15.06 -17.90 4.71
CA ASP A 123 -16.23 -17.22 4.15
C ASP A 123 -16.37 -17.50 2.65
N THR A 124 -15.25 -17.66 1.94
CA THR A 124 -15.20 -18.00 0.50
C THR A 124 -16.01 -19.27 0.16
N GLU A 125 -15.85 -20.36 0.91
CA GLU A 125 -16.51 -21.65 0.57
C GLU A 125 -18.05 -21.53 0.53
N VAL A 126 -18.63 -20.60 1.28
CA VAL A 126 -20.07 -20.30 1.28
C VAL A 126 -20.55 -19.87 -0.10
N VAL A 127 -19.78 -19.05 -0.80
CA VAL A 127 -20.15 -18.56 -2.14
C VAL A 127 -20.14 -19.69 -3.16
N ALA A 128 -19.14 -20.58 -3.10
CA ALA A 128 -19.07 -21.75 -3.99
C ALA A 128 -20.31 -22.64 -3.82
N HIS A 129 -20.70 -22.90 -2.57
CA HIS A 129 -21.89 -23.69 -2.28
C HIS A 129 -23.20 -23.01 -2.68
N LEU A 130 -23.31 -21.68 -2.54
CA LEU A 130 -24.49 -20.93 -2.98
C LEU A 130 -24.70 -21.06 -4.49
N VAL A 131 -23.65 -20.85 -5.29
CA VAL A 131 -23.74 -20.94 -6.75
C VAL A 131 -24.02 -22.37 -7.20
N ASP A 132 -23.32 -23.35 -6.62
CA ASP A 132 -23.54 -24.77 -6.92
C ASP A 132 -24.98 -25.20 -6.59
N ARG A 133 -25.62 -24.64 -5.55
CA ARG A 133 -27.03 -24.92 -5.24
C ARG A 133 -27.97 -24.41 -6.33
N GLU A 134 -27.69 -23.26 -6.92
CA GLU A 134 -28.52 -22.75 -8.01
C GLU A 134 -28.29 -23.54 -9.31
N LEU A 135 -27.09 -24.08 -9.54
CA LEU A 135 -26.83 -25.02 -10.63
C LEU A 135 -27.61 -26.33 -10.46
N THR A 136 -27.64 -26.91 -9.25
CA THR A 136 -28.43 -28.13 -9.01
C THR A 136 -29.93 -27.92 -9.12
N ARG A 137 -30.40 -26.66 -9.07
CA ARG A 137 -31.78 -26.25 -9.37
C ARG A 137 -32.05 -26.03 -10.86
N GLY A 138 -31.08 -26.30 -11.73
CA GLY A 138 -31.21 -26.24 -13.18
C GLY A 138 -30.94 -24.87 -13.80
N ARG A 139 -30.37 -23.92 -13.05
CA ARG A 139 -29.93 -22.64 -13.63
C ARG A 139 -28.61 -22.81 -14.39
N THR A 140 -28.43 -22.00 -15.43
CA THR A 140 -27.13 -21.85 -16.09
C THR A 140 -26.13 -21.16 -15.14
N PRO A 141 -24.81 -21.31 -15.37
CA PRO A 141 -23.78 -20.61 -14.58
C PRO A 141 -23.98 -19.10 -14.49
N ARG A 142 -24.37 -18.46 -15.60
CA ARG A 142 -24.67 -17.02 -15.66
C ARG A 142 -25.84 -16.65 -14.75
N GLU A 143 -26.95 -17.38 -14.82
CA GLU A 143 -28.14 -17.15 -13.98
C GLU A 143 -27.89 -17.47 -12.50
N ALA A 144 -27.10 -18.50 -12.22
CA ALA A 144 -26.73 -18.89 -10.86
C ALA A 144 -25.92 -17.78 -10.18
N VAL A 145 -24.89 -17.25 -10.84
CA VAL A 145 -24.09 -16.14 -10.30
C VAL A 145 -24.95 -14.88 -10.16
N ALA A 146 -25.71 -14.49 -11.18
CA ALA A 146 -26.59 -13.32 -11.13
C ALA A 146 -27.62 -13.39 -9.98
N THR A 147 -28.08 -14.59 -9.61
CA THR A 147 -28.99 -14.76 -8.46
C THR A 147 -28.29 -14.70 -7.11
N VAL A 148 -27.03 -15.14 -7.04
CA VAL A 148 -26.27 -15.21 -5.78
C VAL A 148 -25.67 -13.86 -5.41
N LEU A 149 -25.14 -13.08 -6.37
CA LEU A 149 -24.44 -11.83 -6.10
C LEU A 149 -25.23 -10.84 -5.23
N PRO A 150 -26.55 -10.59 -5.45
CA PRO A 150 -27.32 -9.65 -4.62
C PRO A 150 -27.46 -10.06 -3.15
N ARG A 151 -27.15 -11.32 -2.81
CA ARG A 151 -27.25 -11.85 -1.44
C ARG A 151 -25.95 -11.69 -0.65
N LEU A 152 -24.85 -11.34 -1.30
CA LEU A 152 -23.54 -11.24 -0.66
C LEU A 152 -23.35 -9.83 -0.10
N HIS A 153 -22.96 -9.74 1.17
CA HIS A 153 -22.60 -8.48 1.82
C HIS A 153 -21.11 -8.45 2.13
N GLY A 154 -20.52 -7.26 2.07
CA GLY A 154 -19.10 -7.03 2.32
C GLY A 154 -18.39 -6.47 1.10
N ALA A 155 -17.07 -6.66 1.06
CA ALA A 155 -16.22 -6.23 -0.04
C ALA A 155 -15.46 -7.44 -0.59
N PHE A 156 -15.70 -7.79 -1.86
CA PHE A 156 -15.14 -8.94 -2.55
C PHE A 156 -14.80 -8.70 -4.02
N ALA A 157 -13.82 -9.45 -4.51
CA ALA A 157 -13.60 -9.74 -5.92
C ALA A 157 -13.52 -11.27 -6.07
N ILE A 158 -14.31 -11.85 -6.97
CA ILE A 158 -14.45 -13.30 -7.09
C ILE A 158 -14.28 -13.68 -8.56
N ALA A 159 -13.54 -14.77 -8.81
CA ALA A 159 -13.54 -15.44 -10.11
C ALA A 159 -14.04 -16.87 -9.96
N PHE A 160 -14.91 -17.28 -10.89
CA PHE A 160 -15.61 -18.55 -10.92
C PHE A 160 -15.17 -19.37 -12.15
N LEU A 161 -14.93 -20.65 -11.93
CA LEU A 161 -14.68 -21.69 -12.92
C LEU A 161 -15.73 -22.79 -12.76
N PHE A 162 -16.29 -23.28 -13.86
CA PHE A 162 -17.38 -24.25 -13.85
C PHE A 162 -16.98 -25.52 -14.60
N ARG A 163 -17.24 -26.70 -14.02
CA ARG A 163 -16.84 -28.00 -14.59
C ARG A 163 -17.39 -28.22 -16.01
N ASN A 164 -18.65 -27.84 -16.22
CA ASN A 164 -19.38 -28.11 -17.46
C ASN A 164 -19.25 -26.99 -18.51
N GLU A 165 -18.45 -25.94 -18.26
CA GLU A 165 -18.25 -24.82 -19.18
C GLU A 165 -16.76 -24.62 -19.49
N PRO A 166 -16.21 -25.28 -20.54
CA PRO A 166 -14.78 -25.23 -20.85
C PRO A 166 -14.29 -23.90 -21.44
N ASP A 167 -15.18 -22.92 -21.64
CA ASP A 167 -14.90 -21.63 -22.28
C ASP A 167 -15.53 -20.46 -21.52
N LEU A 168 -15.78 -20.61 -20.21
CA LEU A 168 -16.40 -19.58 -19.39
C LEU A 168 -15.69 -19.41 -18.05
N LEU A 169 -15.22 -18.19 -17.80
CA LEU A 169 -15.01 -17.69 -16.45
C LEU A 169 -16.06 -16.61 -16.16
N ILE A 170 -16.51 -16.54 -14.91
CA ILE A 170 -17.28 -15.41 -14.43
C ILE A 170 -16.46 -14.65 -13.40
N ALA A 171 -16.49 -13.33 -13.43
CA ALA A 171 -15.84 -12.45 -12.48
C ALA A 171 -16.87 -11.52 -11.84
N ALA A 172 -16.74 -11.19 -10.56
CA ALA A 172 -17.62 -10.23 -9.89
C ALA A 172 -16.83 -9.35 -8.93
N ARG A 173 -17.19 -8.06 -8.85
CA ARG A 173 -16.55 -7.04 -8.04
C ARG A 173 -17.57 -6.30 -7.17
N LEU A 174 -17.23 -6.15 -5.89
CA LEU A 174 -17.85 -5.21 -4.95
C LEU A 174 -16.76 -4.77 -3.95
N GLY A 175 -16.25 -3.55 -4.02
CA GLY A 175 -15.17 -3.07 -3.14
C GLY A 175 -13.77 -3.46 -3.63
N ALA A 176 -13.40 -4.75 -3.57
CA ALA A 176 -12.04 -5.18 -3.92
C ALA A 176 -11.77 -5.06 -5.44
N PRO A 177 -10.56 -4.65 -5.86
CA PRO A 177 -10.29 -4.38 -7.28
C PRO A 177 -10.25 -5.66 -8.13
N LEU A 178 -10.79 -5.56 -9.35
CA LEU A 178 -10.77 -6.60 -10.37
C LEU A 178 -10.77 -5.96 -11.77
N THR A 179 -10.00 -6.56 -12.67
CA THR A 179 -9.75 -6.06 -14.02
C THR A 179 -9.87 -7.21 -15.02
N VAL A 180 -10.47 -6.92 -16.18
CA VAL A 180 -10.51 -7.83 -17.33
C VAL A 180 -9.40 -7.45 -18.32
N GLY A 181 -8.66 -8.43 -18.81
CA GLY A 181 -7.66 -8.28 -19.86
C GLY A 181 -8.12 -8.89 -21.18
N TYR A 182 -7.86 -8.17 -22.27
CA TYR A 182 -8.26 -8.55 -23.62
C TYR A 182 -7.06 -9.05 -24.42
N GLY A 183 -7.12 -10.28 -24.91
CA GLY A 183 -6.11 -10.86 -25.80
C GLY A 183 -6.64 -11.11 -27.21
N GLU A 184 -5.89 -11.88 -27.99
CA GLU A 184 -6.30 -12.34 -29.33
C GLU A 184 -6.71 -13.83 -29.22
N GLY A 185 -8.01 -14.10 -29.21
CA GLY A 185 -8.55 -15.46 -29.02
C GLY A 185 -8.40 -16.02 -27.60
N GLU A 186 -8.00 -15.19 -26.65
CA GLU A 186 -7.87 -15.49 -25.23
C GLU A 186 -8.23 -14.24 -24.42
N ASN A 187 -8.81 -14.42 -23.23
CA ASN A 187 -9.11 -13.32 -22.30
C ASN A 187 -8.68 -13.67 -20.88
N TYR A 188 -8.51 -12.63 -20.06
CA TYR A 188 -7.84 -12.73 -18.77
C TYR A 188 -8.60 -12.01 -17.65
N LEU A 189 -8.41 -12.47 -16.42
CA LEU A 189 -8.85 -11.80 -15.21
C LEU A 189 -7.63 -11.54 -14.31
N GLY A 190 -7.58 -10.37 -13.69
CA GLY A 190 -6.53 -10.01 -12.75
C GLY A 190 -7.07 -9.12 -11.65
N SER A 191 -6.64 -9.32 -10.41
CA SER A 191 -6.96 -8.37 -9.32
C SER A 191 -6.29 -6.99 -9.49
N ASP A 192 -5.35 -6.88 -10.44
CA ASP A 192 -4.66 -5.64 -10.82
C ASP A 192 -4.01 -5.80 -12.21
N ALA A 193 -3.71 -4.69 -12.87
CA ALA A 193 -3.03 -4.63 -14.17
C ALA A 193 -1.66 -5.34 -14.16
N HIS A 194 -0.93 -5.32 -13.03
CA HIS A 194 0.35 -6.00 -12.89
C HIS A 194 0.27 -7.52 -13.09
N ALA A 195 -0.85 -8.14 -12.71
CA ALA A 195 -1.09 -9.57 -12.92
C ALA A 195 -1.08 -9.94 -14.41
N LEU A 196 -1.53 -9.00 -15.24
CA LEU A 196 -1.81 -9.19 -16.66
C LEU A 196 -0.71 -8.66 -17.58
N ALA A 197 0.30 -7.97 -17.03
CA ALA A 197 1.28 -7.18 -17.79
C ALA A 197 2.05 -7.96 -18.89
N THR A 198 2.22 -9.28 -18.74
CA THR A 198 2.85 -10.13 -19.77
C THR A 198 1.86 -10.87 -20.65
N LEU A 199 0.58 -10.81 -20.33
CA LEU A 199 -0.51 -11.45 -21.06
C LEU A 199 -1.17 -10.46 -22.03
N THR A 200 -1.40 -9.22 -21.59
CA THR A 200 -1.94 -8.15 -22.41
C THR A 200 -1.67 -6.77 -21.80
N ARG A 201 -1.72 -5.73 -22.63
CA ARG A 201 -1.78 -4.32 -22.19
C ARG A 201 -3.18 -3.73 -22.24
N ARG A 202 -4.10 -4.37 -22.95
CA ARG A 202 -5.48 -3.92 -23.14
C ARG A 202 -6.33 -4.43 -21.99
N ILE A 203 -6.79 -3.51 -21.14
CA ILE A 203 -7.56 -3.85 -19.94
C ILE A 203 -8.82 -3.00 -19.81
N ALA A 204 -9.83 -3.53 -19.12
CA ALA A 204 -10.96 -2.75 -18.61
C ALA A 204 -11.06 -2.96 -17.10
N TYR A 205 -11.17 -1.87 -16.35
CA TYR A 205 -11.47 -1.93 -14.92
C TYR A 205 -12.97 -2.13 -14.74
N LEU A 206 -13.34 -3.09 -13.89
CA LEU A 206 -14.73 -3.27 -13.49
C LEU A 206 -15.11 -2.18 -12.50
N ASP A 207 -16.30 -1.60 -12.62
CA ASP A 207 -16.82 -0.63 -11.65
C ASP A 207 -17.40 -1.36 -10.42
N GLU A 208 -17.79 -0.59 -9.41
CA GLU A 208 -18.37 -1.10 -8.18
C GLU A 208 -19.71 -1.82 -8.46
N GLY A 209 -19.79 -3.11 -8.13
CA GLY A 209 -20.99 -3.93 -8.36
C GLY A 209 -21.01 -4.65 -9.71
N ASP A 210 -20.03 -4.40 -10.57
CA ASP A 210 -19.94 -5.05 -11.87
C ASP A 210 -19.62 -6.55 -11.75
N TRP A 211 -20.13 -7.31 -12.71
CA TRP A 211 -19.69 -8.68 -12.96
C TRP A 211 -19.57 -8.95 -14.47
N ALA A 212 -18.70 -9.88 -14.84
CA ALA A 212 -18.34 -10.14 -16.22
C ALA A 212 -18.39 -11.63 -16.56
N CYS A 213 -18.94 -11.96 -17.72
CA CYS A 213 -18.79 -13.27 -18.36
C CYS A 213 -17.62 -13.17 -19.36
N VAL A 214 -16.59 -14.00 -19.16
CA VAL A 214 -15.35 -13.98 -19.95
C VAL A 214 -15.21 -15.32 -20.67
N THR A 215 -15.22 -15.27 -21.98
CA THR A 215 -14.91 -16.41 -22.88
C THR A 215 -13.65 -16.10 -23.67
N ARG A 216 -13.17 -17.02 -24.52
CA ARG A 216 -12.05 -16.72 -25.44
C ARG A 216 -12.34 -15.60 -26.43
N GLU A 217 -13.59 -15.50 -26.88
CA GLU A 217 -13.97 -14.61 -27.98
C GLU A 217 -14.62 -13.32 -27.51
N ALA A 218 -15.26 -13.32 -26.33
CA ALA A 218 -16.05 -12.20 -25.85
C ALA A 218 -15.90 -11.96 -24.35
N VAL A 219 -16.13 -10.70 -23.98
CA VAL A 219 -16.31 -10.26 -22.60
C VAL A 219 -17.61 -9.48 -22.55
N GLU A 220 -18.58 -9.96 -21.78
CA GLU A 220 -19.83 -9.26 -21.47
C GLU A 220 -19.78 -8.77 -20.03
N ILE A 221 -20.04 -7.48 -19.79
CA ILE A 221 -20.05 -6.89 -18.45
C ILE A 221 -21.47 -6.46 -18.10
N PHE A 222 -21.85 -6.66 -16.84
CA PHE A 222 -23.16 -6.32 -16.27
C PHE A 222 -22.97 -5.46 -15.03
N ASP A 223 -23.87 -4.50 -14.82
CA ASP A 223 -23.95 -3.74 -13.57
C ASP A 223 -24.60 -4.56 -12.44
N ARG A 224 -24.73 -3.92 -11.27
CA ARG A 224 -25.30 -4.51 -10.05
C ARG A 224 -26.76 -4.94 -10.24
N GLU A 225 -27.49 -4.28 -11.13
CA GLU A 225 -28.88 -4.55 -11.47
C GLU A 225 -29.02 -5.62 -12.58
N ASN A 226 -27.90 -6.20 -13.03
CA ASN A 226 -27.78 -7.18 -14.12
C ASN A 226 -28.07 -6.61 -15.52
N ASN A 227 -27.95 -5.29 -15.73
CA ASN A 227 -28.03 -4.70 -17.05
C ASN A 227 -26.67 -4.79 -17.77
N PRO A 228 -26.64 -5.09 -19.08
CA PRO A 228 -25.40 -5.03 -19.86
C PRO A 228 -24.81 -3.62 -19.87
N VAL A 229 -23.51 -3.51 -19.70
CA VAL A 229 -22.77 -2.24 -19.67
C VAL A 229 -21.45 -2.34 -20.42
N GLU A 230 -21.00 -1.21 -20.97
CA GLU A 230 -19.67 -1.10 -21.57
C GLU A 230 -18.69 -0.44 -20.60
N ARG A 231 -17.44 -0.93 -20.61
CA ARG A 231 -16.33 -0.34 -19.87
C ARG A 231 -15.21 0.05 -20.84
N PRO A 232 -14.58 1.22 -20.66
CA PRO A 232 -13.54 1.67 -21.57
C PRO A 232 -12.32 0.74 -21.51
N ILE A 233 -11.88 0.27 -22.67
CA ILE A 233 -10.63 -0.48 -22.79
C ILE A 233 -9.49 0.53 -22.86
N VAL A 234 -8.56 0.43 -21.90
CA VAL A 234 -7.40 1.31 -21.76
C VAL A 234 -6.10 0.52 -21.90
N ASP A 235 -5.01 1.21 -22.26
CA ASP A 235 -3.67 0.66 -22.11
C ASP A 235 -3.25 0.77 -20.64
N SER A 236 -2.87 -0.36 -20.04
CA SER A 236 -2.44 -0.42 -18.65
C SER A 236 -1.21 0.43 -18.33
N GLY A 237 -0.35 0.73 -19.31
CA GLY A 237 0.93 1.43 -19.10
C GLY A 237 1.97 0.65 -18.27
N VAL A 238 1.66 -0.56 -17.83
CA VAL A 238 2.55 -1.38 -16.99
C VAL A 238 3.62 -2.05 -17.86
N THR A 239 4.89 -1.86 -17.51
CA THR A 239 6.02 -2.54 -18.16
C THR A 239 6.63 -3.62 -17.25
N PRO A 240 7.00 -4.81 -17.77
CA PRO A 240 7.57 -5.88 -16.96
C PRO A 240 8.88 -5.51 -16.25
N MET A 241 9.69 -4.62 -16.82
CA MET A 241 10.96 -4.16 -16.23
C MET A 241 10.78 -3.36 -14.94
N ALA A 242 9.60 -2.79 -14.68
CA ALA A 242 9.35 -2.00 -13.48
C ALA A 242 9.28 -2.86 -12.20
N ILE A 243 9.20 -4.19 -12.32
CA ILE A 243 9.02 -5.16 -11.22
C ILE A 243 10.22 -6.13 -11.14
N ASP A 244 11.43 -5.65 -11.42
CA ASP A 244 12.68 -6.40 -11.26
C ASP A 244 13.56 -5.81 -10.14
N LYS A 245 14.36 -6.64 -9.45
CA LYS A 245 15.26 -6.18 -8.38
C LYS A 245 16.53 -5.51 -8.92
N GLY A 246 16.83 -5.66 -10.21
CA GLY A 246 18.06 -5.18 -10.82
C GLY A 246 19.29 -5.71 -10.10
N ASN A 247 20.22 -4.82 -9.78
CA ASN A 247 21.46 -5.17 -9.08
C ASN A 247 21.32 -5.17 -7.54
N HIS A 248 20.10 -5.06 -7.00
CA HIS A 248 19.87 -5.03 -5.55
C HIS A 248 19.41 -6.41 -5.03
N ARG A 249 19.76 -6.72 -3.77
CA ARG A 249 19.35 -7.97 -3.11
C ARG A 249 17.85 -8.04 -2.80
N HIS A 250 17.25 -6.91 -2.47
CA HIS A 250 15.87 -6.77 -2.00
C HIS A 250 15.15 -5.66 -2.76
N PHE A 251 13.84 -5.77 -2.93
CA PHE A 251 13.01 -4.70 -3.49
C PHE A 251 13.09 -3.46 -2.61
N MET A 252 13.03 -3.60 -1.28
CA MET A 252 13.12 -2.46 -0.37
C MET A 252 14.43 -1.67 -0.58
N LEU A 253 15.57 -2.34 -0.74
CA LEU A 253 16.85 -1.66 -1.00
C LEU A 253 16.84 -0.94 -2.34
N LYS A 254 16.38 -1.60 -3.41
CA LYS A 254 16.20 -0.95 -4.72
C LYS A 254 15.35 0.30 -4.60
N GLU A 255 14.21 0.20 -3.91
CA GLU A 255 13.25 1.29 -3.78
C GLU A 255 13.81 2.45 -2.96
N ILE A 256 14.63 2.18 -1.93
CA ILE A 256 15.38 3.23 -1.20
C ILE A 256 16.34 3.96 -2.16
N TYR A 257 17.07 3.22 -2.99
CA TYR A 257 18.04 3.77 -3.95
C TYR A 257 17.36 4.50 -5.13
N GLU A 258 16.11 4.19 -5.45
CA GLU A 258 15.34 4.87 -6.50
C GLU A 258 14.86 6.27 -6.08
N GLN A 259 14.81 6.57 -4.78
CA GLN A 259 14.23 7.81 -4.23
C GLN A 259 14.71 9.10 -4.90
N PRO A 260 16.02 9.33 -5.17
CA PRO A 260 16.47 10.53 -5.86
C PRO A 260 15.80 10.71 -7.23
N VAL A 261 15.68 9.63 -7.99
CA VAL A 261 15.12 9.64 -9.35
C VAL A 261 13.62 9.87 -9.29
N VAL A 262 12.91 9.11 -8.46
CA VAL A 262 11.46 9.20 -8.42
C VAL A 262 10.96 10.48 -7.76
N VAL A 263 11.63 11.00 -6.73
CA VAL A 263 11.32 12.32 -6.15
C VAL A 263 11.55 13.43 -7.17
N ALA A 264 12.60 13.33 -8.00
CA ALA A 264 12.80 14.27 -9.11
C ALA A 264 11.66 14.19 -10.13
N GLN A 265 11.17 13.00 -10.45
CA GLN A 265 10.01 12.80 -11.33
C GLN A 265 8.74 13.39 -10.74
N THR A 266 8.46 13.11 -9.46
CA THR A 266 7.33 13.71 -8.72
C THR A 266 7.38 15.23 -8.79
N LEU A 267 8.50 15.84 -8.37
CA LEU A 267 8.62 17.30 -8.30
C LEU A 267 8.55 17.98 -9.67
N ARG A 268 8.94 17.30 -10.76
CA ARG A 268 8.76 17.84 -12.12
C ARG A 268 7.28 18.04 -12.48
N SER A 269 6.37 17.24 -11.92
CA SER A 269 4.93 17.40 -12.12
C SER A 269 4.34 18.56 -11.31
N TYR A 270 5.03 19.04 -10.26
CA TYR A 270 4.49 20.02 -9.31
C TYR A 270 5.26 21.34 -9.24
N LEU A 271 6.38 21.47 -9.94
CA LEU A 271 7.22 22.66 -9.95
C LEU A 271 7.49 23.13 -11.38
N SER A 272 7.16 24.39 -11.68
CA SER A 272 7.71 25.09 -12.85
C SER A 272 9.07 25.67 -12.48
N ARG A 273 10.15 25.11 -13.03
CA ARG A 273 11.51 25.63 -12.83
C ARG A 273 11.76 26.93 -13.59
N ILE A 274 11.06 27.14 -14.70
CA ILE A 274 11.20 28.33 -15.54
C ILE A 274 10.52 29.52 -14.86
N ASP A 275 9.31 29.30 -14.35
CA ASP A 275 8.54 30.35 -13.68
C ASP A 275 8.86 30.47 -12.18
N GLU A 276 9.65 29.52 -11.66
CA GLU A 276 10.02 29.36 -10.25
C GLU A 276 8.79 29.32 -9.32
N ARG A 277 7.77 28.55 -9.73
CA ARG A 277 6.46 28.46 -9.06
C ARG A 277 6.03 27.03 -8.85
N VAL A 278 5.15 26.83 -7.87
CA VAL A 278 4.42 25.56 -7.74
C VAL A 278 3.34 25.49 -8.82
N ALA A 279 3.25 24.33 -9.47
CA ALA A 279 2.37 24.06 -10.60
C ALA A 279 1.54 22.81 -10.30
N LEU A 280 0.43 22.97 -9.60
CA LEU A 280 -0.52 21.87 -9.35
C LEU A 280 -1.59 21.81 -10.43
N PRO A 281 -2.24 20.64 -10.60
CA PRO A 281 -3.50 20.55 -11.33
C PRO A 281 -4.46 21.62 -10.82
N ILE A 282 -5.10 22.36 -11.73
CA ILE A 282 -6.07 23.39 -11.37
C ILE A 282 -7.35 22.67 -10.91
N PRO A 283 -7.72 22.73 -9.62
CA PRO A 283 -8.97 22.12 -9.17
C PRO A 283 -10.18 22.88 -9.72
N GLU A 284 -11.32 22.20 -9.82
CA GLU A 284 -12.61 22.82 -10.19
C GLU A 284 -13.20 23.70 -9.07
N PHE A 285 -12.59 23.70 -7.89
CA PHE A 285 -13.00 24.48 -6.72
C PHE A 285 -11.91 25.47 -6.30
N ASP A 286 -12.32 26.54 -5.61
CA ASP A 286 -11.40 27.59 -5.17
C ASP A 286 -10.62 27.19 -3.90
N LEU A 287 -9.31 27.05 -4.03
CA LEU A 287 -8.39 26.79 -2.90
C LEU A 287 -8.29 27.98 -1.93
N SER A 288 -8.51 29.21 -2.39
CA SER A 288 -8.40 30.40 -1.54
C SER A 288 -9.44 30.39 -0.40
N GLY A 289 -10.61 29.80 -0.68
CA GLY A 289 -11.73 29.64 0.25
C GLY A 289 -11.58 28.54 1.29
N VAL A 290 -10.58 27.64 1.17
CA VAL A 290 -10.38 26.52 2.11
C VAL A 290 -10.09 27.04 3.52
N LYS A 291 -10.95 26.73 4.47
CA LYS A 291 -10.83 27.21 5.87
C LYS A 291 -10.13 26.23 6.80
N ARG A 292 -10.13 24.95 6.45
CA ARG A 292 -9.61 23.84 7.26
C ARG A 292 -9.18 22.71 6.34
N VAL A 293 -8.08 22.04 6.70
CA VAL A 293 -7.63 20.81 6.03
C VAL A 293 -7.75 19.65 7.02
N THR A 294 -8.46 18.60 6.63
CA THR A 294 -8.57 17.36 7.42
C THR A 294 -7.79 16.27 6.70
N ILE A 295 -6.67 15.83 7.27
CA ILE A 295 -5.82 14.80 6.67
C ILE A 295 -6.18 13.44 7.27
N VAL A 296 -6.43 12.43 6.43
CA VAL A 296 -6.79 11.08 6.87
C VAL A 296 -5.97 10.03 6.12
N ALA A 297 -5.29 9.15 6.86
CA ALA A 297 -4.44 8.10 6.31
C ALA A 297 -4.15 6.99 7.34
N CYS A 298 -3.42 5.95 6.92
CA CYS A 298 -2.94 4.87 7.79
C CYS A 298 -1.41 4.70 7.69
N GLY A 299 -0.79 4.20 8.77
CA GLY A 299 0.63 3.80 8.79
C GLY A 299 1.61 4.88 8.32
N THR A 300 2.57 4.51 7.48
CA THR A 300 3.57 5.43 6.90
C THR A 300 2.94 6.66 6.21
N SER A 301 1.79 6.51 5.54
CA SER A 301 1.09 7.65 4.91
C SER A 301 0.49 8.63 5.92
N PHE A 302 0.09 8.15 7.10
CA PHE A 302 -0.31 9.01 8.21
C PHE A 302 0.86 9.87 8.71
N TYR A 303 2.07 9.29 8.81
CA TYR A 303 3.26 10.05 9.20
C TYR A 303 3.67 11.10 8.15
N ALA A 304 3.45 10.84 6.85
CA ALA A 304 3.62 11.86 5.81
C ALA A 304 2.64 13.03 6.03
N GLY A 305 1.38 12.72 6.39
CA GLY A 305 0.38 13.70 6.81
C GLY A 305 0.79 14.51 8.05
N MET A 306 1.40 13.85 9.05
CA MET A 306 1.93 14.54 10.24
C MET A 306 3.03 15.54 9.89
N VAL A 307 3.94 15.24 8.96
CA VAL A 307 4.92 16.20 8.47
C VAL A 307 4.23 17.34 7.73
N ALA A 308 3.31 17.01 6.82
CA ALA A 308 2.59 17.98 6.00
C ALA A 308 1.78 18.98 6.83
N LYS A 309 1.22 18.55 7.97
CA LYS A 309 0.54 19.43 8.93
C LYS A 309 1.39 20.65 9.28
N TYR A 310 2.68 20.46 9.58
CA TYR A 310 3.58 21.59 9.86
C TYR A 310 3.68 22.54 8.67
N TRP A 311 3.80 22.04 7.44
CA TRP A 311 3.91 22.87 6.25
C TRP A 311 2.62 23.64 5.95
N PHE A 312 1.45 23.01 6.04
CA PHE A 312 0.17 23.68 5.84
C PHE A 312 -0.06 24.79 6.89
N GLU A 313 0.21 24.51 8.17
CA GLU A 313 0.06 25.50 9.24
C GLU A 313 1.09 26.62 9.17
N GLN A 314 2.32 26.34 8.72
CA GLN A 314 3.38 27.34 8.59
C GLN A 314 3.20 28.21 7.35
N PHE A 315 2.94 27.61 6.17
CA PHE A 315 2.84 28.33 4.91
C PHE A 315 1.45 28.92 4.71
N ALA A 316 0.42 28.07 4.72
CA ALA A 316 -0.94 28.48 4.37
C ALA A 316 -1.71 29.11 5.54
N ARG A 317 -1.21 28.97 6.78
CA ARG A 317 -1.85 29.46 8.01
C ARG A 317 -3.29 28.94 8.14
N VAL A 318 -3.51 27.69 7.75
CA VAL A 318 -4.81 27.00 7.83
C VAL A 318 -4.75 25.95 8.95
N PRO A 319 -5.78 25.85 9.81
CA PRO A 319 -5.90 24.76 10.78
C PRO A 319 -5.90 23.40 10.10
N VAL A 320 -5.10 22.47 10.63
CA VAL A 320 -5.01 21.11 10.11
C VAL A 320 -5.36 20.09 11.18
N ASP A 321 -6.41 19.33 10.91
CA ASP A 321 -6.77 18.15 11.68
C ASP A 321 -6.16 16.91 11.01
N LEU A 322 -5.79 15.92 11.83
CA LEU A 322 -5.17 14.69 11.36
C LEU A 322 -5.76 13.52 12.13
N ASP A 323 -6.27 12.52 11.41
CA ASP A 323 -6.89 11.34 12.00
C ASP A 323 -6.39 10.05 11.35
N VAL A 324 -6.26 9.01 12.18
CA VAL A 324 -6.06 7.64 11.69
C VAL A 324 -7.37 7.20 11.05
N ALA A 325 -7.32 6.70 9.82
CA ALA A 325 -8.54 6.46 9.04
C ALA A 325 -9.52 5.49 9.69
N SER A 326 -9.02 4.47 10.40
CA SER A 326 -9.84 3.50 11.12
C SER A 326 -10.70 4.16 12.19
N GLU A 327 -10.19 5.19 12.89
CA GLU A 327 -10.94 5.88 13.95
C GLU A 327 -11.86 6.97 13.41
N PHE A 328 -11.50 7.55 12.26
CA PHE A 328 -12.13 8.76 11.72
C PHE A 328 -13.64 8.61 11.54
N ARG A 329 -14.08 7.57 10.83
CA ARG A 329 -15.51 7.43 10.48
C ARG A 329 -16.40 7.06 11.68
N TYR A 330 -15.85 6.38 12.68
CA TYR A 330 -16.63 5.83 13.80
C TYR A 330 -16.95 6.83 14.90
N ARG A 331 -16.23 7.96 14.96
CA ARG A 331 -16.44 8.99 15.98
C ARG A 331 -17.39 10.11 15.57
N ALA A 332 -17.97 10.06 14.37
CA ALA A 332 -18.78 11.13 13.78
C ALA A 332 -18.10 12.51 13.85
N PRO A 333 -16.98 12.71 13.12
CA PRO A 333 -16.20 13.93 13.17
C PRO A 333 -17.01 15.15 12.68
N VAL A 334 -16.87 16.28 13.36
CA VAL A 334 -17.50 17.53 12.94
C VAL A 334 -16.75 18.08 11.73
N MET A 335 -17.44 18.18 10.59
CA MET A 335 -16.88 18.63 9.31
C MET A 335 -17.53 19.96 8.93
N GLU A 336 -16.75 21.04 8.95
CA GLU A 336 -17.23 22.38 8.60
C GLU A 336 -17.49 22.49 7.08
N GLU A 337 -18.48 23.29 6.69
CA GLU A 337 -18.75 23.57 5.28
C GLU A 337 -17.56 24.30 4.62
N GLY A 338 -17.16 23.84 3.43
CA GLY A 338 -16.01 24.38 2.69
C GLY A 338 -14.65 23.90 3.20
N GLY A 339 -14.61 22.82 3.97
CA GLY A 339 -13.37 22.13 4.31
C GLY A 339 -12.80 21.30 3.16
N LEU A 340 -11.49 21.06 3.23
CA LEU A 340 -10.75 20.20 2.32
C LEU A 340 -10.34 18.93 3.08
N ALA A 341 -10.85 17.77 2.67
CA ALA A 341 -10.41 16.47 3.17
C ALA A 341 -9.31 15.91 2.26
N LEU A 342 -8.14 15.63 2.83
CA LEU A 342 -6.95 15.15 2.15
C LEU A 342 -6.66 13.69 2.54
N PHE A 343 -6.75 12.79 1.58
CA PHE A 343 -6.48 11.37 1.77
C PHE A 343 -5.12 10.99 1.19
N ILE A 344 -4.31 10.27 1.95
CA ILE A 344 -2.96 9.86 1.53
C ILE A 344 -2.91 8.33 1.56
N SER A 345 -2.62 7.71 0.41
CA SER A 345 -2.48 6.26 0.30
C SER A 345 -1.52 5.90 -0.82
N GLN A 346 -0.57 5.00 -0.58
CA GLN A 346 0.28 4.49 -1.65
C GLN A 346 -0.57 3.75 -2.71
N SER A 347 -1.44 2.83 -2.29
CA SER A 347 -2.21 1.98 -3.18
C SER A 347 -3.48 2.64 -3.72
N GLY A 348 -4.06 3.58 -2.96
CA GLY A 348 -5.39 4.12 -3.25
C GLY A 348 -6.53 3.12 -3.03
N GLU A 349 -6.25 1.99 -2.37
CA GLU A 349 -7.20 0.89 -2.10
C GLU A 349 -7.27 0.55 -0.60
N THR A 350 -6.61 1.31 0.28
CA THR A 350 -6.67 1.09 1.73
C THR A 350 -8.11 1.24 2.23
N ALA A 351 -8.69 0.16 2.79
CA ALA A 351 -10.13 0.08 3.09
C ALA A 351 -10.59 1.19 4.04
N ASP A 352 -9.91 1.37 5.17
CA ASP A 352 -10.24 2.41 6.15
C ASP A 352 -10.19 3.82 5.54
N THR A 353 -9.12 4.13 4.80
CA THR A 353 -8.95 5.43 4.15
C THR A 353 -10.01 5.67 3.08
N LEU A 354 -10.40 4.64 2.33
CA LEU A 354 -11.43 4.75 1.28
C LEU A 354 -12.81 4.96 1.91
N ALA A 355 -13.10 4.28 3.01
CA ALA A 355 -14.32 4.52 3.76
C ALA A 355 -14.37 5.91 4.39
N ALA A 356 -13.25 6.40 4.94
CA ALA A 356 -13.15 7.76 5.43
C ALA A 356 -13.36 8.81 4.33
N LEU A 357 -12.86 8.54 3.11
CA LEU A 357 -13.11 9.36 1.92
C LEU A 357 -14.59 9.46 1.60
N ARG A 358 -15.26 8.31 1.51
CA ARG A 358 -16.71 8.26 1.23
C ARG A 358 -17.53 8.95 2.32
N HIS A 359 -17.12 8.83 3.59
CA HIS A 359 -17.75 9.57 4.70
C HIS A 359 -17.58 11.08 4.53
N ALA A 360 -16.36 11.57 4.29
CA ALA A 360 -16.12 13.00 4.08
C ALA A 360 -16.88 13.56 2.86
N ARG A 361 -17.01 12.76 1.80
CA ARG A 361 -17.80 13.11 0.60
C ARG A 361 -19.29 13.22 0.93
N ALA A 362 -19.83 12.33 1.76
CA ALA A 362 -21.22 12.42 2.23
C ALA A 362 -21.46 13.68 3.09
N GLU A 363 -20.44 14.15 3.80
CA GLU A 363 -20.42 15.43 4.54
C GLU A 363 -20.08 16.65 3.64
N ASN A 364 -20.20 16.51 2.32
CA ASN A 364 -19.99 17.56 1.32
C ASN A 364 -18.60 18.25 1.36
N GLN A 365 -17.57 17.57 1.85
CA GLN A 365 -16.20 18.08 1.82
C GLN A 365 -15.61 18.00 0.42
N LYS A 366 -14.65 18.88 0.10
CA LYS A 366 -13.81 18.75 -1.09
C LYS A 366 -12.77 17.66 -0.86
N ILE A 367 -12.62 16.77 -1.83
CA ILE A 367 -11.79 15.56 -1.71
C ILE A 367 -10.49 15.75 -2.49
N ALA A 368 -9.36 15.89 -1.78
CA ALA A 368 -8.03 15.79 -2.37
C ALA A 368 -7.40 14.43 -2.05
N VAL A 369 -6.70 13.84 -3.02
CA VAL A 369 -6.12 12.50 -2.88
C VAL A 369 -4.67 12.48 -3.37
N VAL A 370 -3.74 12.11 -2.49
CA VAL A 370 -2.35 11.81 -2.81
C VAL A 370 -2.18 10.30 -2.95
N VAL A 371 -1.94 9.82 -4.17
CA VAL A 371 -1.83 8.39 -4.50
C VAL A 371 -0.69 8.06 -5.42
N ASN A 372 -0.15 6.85 -5.33
CA ASN A 372 0.85 6.37 -6.28
C ASN A 372 0.26 5.62 -7.47
N VAL A 373 -0.97 5.10 -7.34
CA VAL A 373 -1.69 4.38 -8.39
C VAL A 373 -2.83 5.28 -8.93
N PRO A 374 -2.66 5.98 -10.06
CA PRO A 374 -3.65 6.93 -10.58
C PRO A 374 -4.95 6.27 -11.08
N SER A 375 -4.94 4.96 -11.27
CA SER A 375 -6.11 4.15 -11.64
C SER A 375 -6.83 3.54 -10.42
N SER A 376 -6.44 3.91 -9.20
CA SER A 376 -7.06 3.37 -7.98
C SER A 376 -8.47 3.91 -7.74
N THR A 377 -9.19 3.27 -6.84
CA THR A 377 -10.55 3.67 -6.43
C THR A 377 -10.56 5.07 -5.83
N MET A 378 -9.64 5.40 -4.91
CA MET A 378 -9.56 6.77 -4.38
C MET A 378 -9.24 7.80 -5.47
N ALA A 379 -8.42 7.45 -6.47
CA ALA A 379 -8.10 8.37 -7.57
C ALA A 379 -9.32 8.74 -8.40
N ARG A 380 -10.21 7.77 -8.67
CA ARG A 380 -11.49 8.01 -9.36
C ARG A 380 -12.46 8.84 -8.54
N GLU A 381 -12.40 8.74 -7.21
CA GLU A 381 -13.28 9.47 -6.28
C GLU A 381 -12.67 10.80 -5.78
N ALA A 382 -11.64 11.34 -6.44
CA ALA A 382 -10.98 12.59 -6.05
C ALA A 382 -11.53 13.81 -6.81
N ASP A 383 -11.73 14.94 -6.12
CA ASP A 383 -11.99 16.25 -6.76
C ASP A 383 -10.67 16.96 -7.12
N LEU A 384 -9.59 16.66 -6.39
CA LEU A 384 -8.21 17.04 -6.69
C LEU A 384 -7.29 15.83 -6.55
N LEU A 385 -6.86 15.28 -7.69
CA LEU A 385 -5.94 14.14 -7.75
C LEU A 385 -4.48 14.61 -7.79
N LEU A 386 -3.66 14.06 -6.90
CA LEU A 386 -2.24 14.38 -6.74
C LEU A 386 -1.38 13.11 -6.82
N PRO A 387 -1.03 12.63 -8.04
CA PRO A 387 -0.22 11.45 -8.21
C PRO A 387 1.23 11.63 -7.71
N THR A 388 1.78 10.64 -7.02
CA THR A 388 3.18 10.68 -6.57
C THR A 388 4.17 10.29 -7.67
N HIS A 389 3.74 9.53 -8.70
CA HIS A 389 4.60 9.05 -9.79
C HIS A 389 5.86 8.28 -9.33
N ALA A 390 5.81 7.59 -8.19
CA ALA A 390 6.95 6.86 -7.64
C ALA A 390 7.25 5.53 -8.39
N GLY A 391 6.39 5.17 -9.34
CA GLY A 391 6.37 3.86 -9.98
C GLY A 391 5.95 2.75 -9.01
N PRO A 392 5.91 1.48 -9.45
CA PRO A 392 5.53 0.36 -8.61
C PRO A 392 6.43 0.24 -7.38
N GLU A 393 5.85 -0.01 -6.21
CA GLU A 393 6.56 -0.27 -4.96
C GLU A 393 6.11 -1.64 -4.44
N ILE A 394 7.05 -2.57 -4.41
CA ILE A 394 6.85 -4.01 -4.19
C ILE A 394 7.20 -4.39 -2.76
N GLY A 395 8.26 -3.84 -2.17
CA GLY A 395 8.62 -4.10 -0.78
C GLY A 395 7.48 -3.72 0.15
N VAL A 396 7.10 -4.59 1.10
CA VAL A 396 5.93 -4.33 1.99
C VAL A 396 6.11 -3.02 2.74
N ALA A 397 7.28 -2.79 3.34
CA ALA A 397 7.61 -1.53 3.99
C ALA A 397 7.71 -0.40 2.96
N SER A 398 6.82 0.60 3.05
CA SER A 398 6.85 1.80 2.20
C SER A 398 8.16 2.57 2.36
N THR A 399 8.78 3.00 1.25
CA THR A 399 10.03 3.78 1.23
C THR A 399 9.91 4.97 0.29
N LYS A 400 10.04 4.76 -1.02
CA LYS A 400 9.93 5.82 -2.03
C LYS A 400 8.53 6.43 -2.12
N ALA A 401 7.49 5.66 -1.80
CA ALA A 401 6.15 6.24 -1.71
C ALA A 401 6.07 7.31 -0.61
N PHE A 402 6.74 7.11 0.54
CA PHE A 402 6.76 8.09 1.63
C PHE A 402 7.46 9.39 1.21
N THR A 403 8.65 9.31 0.61
CA THR A 403 9.37 10.53 0.18
C THR A 403 8.70 11.22 -1.00
N CYS A 404 8.12 10.50 -1.95
CA CYS A 404 7.29 11.13 -2.98
C CYS A 404 6.02 11.76 -2.39
N GLN A 405 5.35 11.14 -1.41
CA GLN A 405 4.22 11.75 -0.70
C GLN A 405 4.62 13.07 -0.04
N LEU A 406 5.74 13.09 0.70
CA LEU A 406 6.28 14.30 1.30
C LEU A 406 6.56 15.39 0.24
N ALA A 407 7.12 15.04 -0.92
CA ALA A 407 7.39 15.97 -2.00
C ALA A 407 6.10 16.61 -2.56
N VAL A 408 5.07 15.80 -2.81
CA VAL A 408 3.75 16.28 -3.25
C VAL A 408 3.12 17.19 -2.19
N LEU A 409 3.13 16.76 -0.93
CA LEU A 409 2.51 17.49 0.18
C LEU A 409 3.19 18.84 0.44
N ALA A 410 4.52 18.93 0.33
CA ALA A 410 5.24 20.19 0.45
C ALA A 410 4.87 21.17 -0.67
N ALA A 411 4.82 20.69 -1.92
CA ALA A 411 4.40 21.50 -3.06
C ALA A 411 2.93 21.95 -2.92
N PHE A 412 2.06 21.06 -2.42
CA PHE A 412 0.65 21.38 -2.20
C PHE A 412 0.44 22.40 -1.08
N ALA A 413 1.15 22.27 0.05
CA ALA A 413 1.10 23.25 1.13
C ALA A 413 1.54 24.65 0.66
N ALA A 414 2.60 24.72 -0.15
CA ALA A 414 3.06 25.99 -0.73
C ALA A 414 2.03 26.58 -1.71
N ASN A 415 1.40 25.76 -2.54
CA ASN A 415 0.38 26.24 -3.47
C ASN A 415 -0.89 26.72 -2.77
N LEU A 416 -1.36 26.00 -1.75
CA LEU A 416 -2.47 26.46 -0.93
C LEU A 416 -2.14 27.82 -0.30
N ALA A 417 -0.91 27.99 0.18
CA ALA A 417 -0.46 29.27 0.74
C ALA A 417 -0.44 30.38 -0.31
N THR A 418 0.04 30.12 -1.53
CA THR A 418 -0.03 31.07 -2.65
C THR A 418 -1.48 31.43 -3.00
N ALA A 419 -2.37 30.44 -3.12
CA ALA A 419 -3.79 30.66 -3.41
C ALA A 419 -4.49 31.51 -2.32
N LYS A 420 -4.06 31.38 -1.07
CA LYS A 420 -4.55 32.17 0.06
C LYS A 420 -3.84 33.52 0.25
N GLY A 421 -2.91 33.88 -0.64
CA GLY A 421 -2.12 35.11 -0.54
C GLY A 421 -1.24 35.19 0.70
N LYS A 422 -0.77 34.03 1.21
CA LYS A 422 0.10 33.93 2.39
C LYS A 422 1.59 33.81 2.06
N LEU A 423 1.92 33.51 0.81
CA LEU A 423 3.29 33.57 0.31
C LEU A 423 3.42 34.68 -0.73
N ASP A 424 4.46 35.48 -0.59
CA ASP A 424 4.91 36.33 -1.69
C ASP A 424 5.70 35.54 -2.73
N ARG A 425 6.06 36.19 -3.83
CA ARG A 425 6.79 35.56 -4.95
C ARG A 425 8.20 35.11 -4.58
N ASP A 426 8.89 35.82 -3.70
CA ASP A 426 10.25 35.47 -3.32
C ASP A 426 10.26 34.31 -2.32
N GLU A 427 9.26 34.23 -1.45
CA GLU A 427 8.99 33.08 -0.58
C GLU A 427 8.67 31.83 -1.39
N GLU A 428 7.75 31.92 -2.36
CA GLU A 428 7.42 30.82 -3.27
C GLU A 428 8.66 30.33 -4.02
N ARG A 429 9.44 31.25 -4.61
CA ARG A 429 10.70 30.94 -5.32
C ARG A 429 11.70 30.21 -4.42
N ARG A 430 11.86 30.64 -3.16
CA ARG A 430 12.76 29.98 -2.19
C ARG A 430 12.32 28.55 -1.91
N ILE A 431 11.01 28.32 -1.71
CA ILE A 431 10.45 26.98 -1.49
C ILE A 431 10.72 26.08 -2.70
N VAL A 432 10.39 26.56 -3.91
CA VAL A 432 10.61 25.82 -5.16
C VAL A 432 12.07 25.45 -5.35
N ARG A 433 13.00 26.38 -5.07
CA ARG A 433 14.44 26.11 -5.11
C ARG A 433 14.85 24.99 -4.16
N HIS A 434 14.44 25.07 -2.90
CA HIS A 434 14.79 24.05 -1.91
C HIS A 434 14.18 22.68 -2.23
N LEU A 435 12.93 22.62 -2.70
CA LEU A 435 12.36 21.36 -3.19
C LEU A 435 13.16 20.80 -4.37
N ALA A 436 13.59 21.64 -5.31
CA ALA A 436 14.40 21.22 -6.45
C ALA A 436 15.80 20.69 -6.07
N GLU A 437 16.32 21.02 -4.88
CA GLU A 437 17.57 20.51 -4.32
C GLU A 437 17.41 19.09 -3.73
N ALA A 438 16.20 18.71 -3.31
CA ALA A 438 15.95 17.45 -2.59
C ALA A 438 16.49 16.19 -3.29
N PRO A 439 16.34 15.99 -4.63
CA PRO A 439 16.91 14.83 -5.31
C PRO A 439 18.42 14.69 -5.14
N ALA A 440 19.16 15.80 -5.26
CA ALA A 440 20.62 15.79 -5.11
C ALA A 440 21.00 15.49 -3.65
N SER A 441 20.27 16.04 -2.68
CA SER A 441 20.48 15.76 -1.26
C SER A 441 20.15 14.31 -0.88
N LEU A 442 19.10 13.71 -1.45
CA LEU A 442 18.79 12.29 -1.29
C LEU A 442 19.93 11.42 -1.81
N ASN A 443 20.47 11.74 -2.98
CA ASN A 443 21.62 11.02 -3.54
C ASN A 443 22.86 11.16 -2.65
N ALA A 444 23.10 12.33 -2.06
CA ALA A 444 24.18 12.53 -1.11
C ALA A 444 23.97 11.73 0.19
N ALA A 445 22.73 11.59 0.67
CA ALA A 445 22.43 10.76 1.85
C ALA A 445 22.68 9.27 1.59
N LEU A 446 22.36 8.77 0.39
CA LEU A 446 22.63 7.38 -0.01
C LEU A 446 24.13 7.04 -0.03
N ALA A 447 25.02 8.03 -0.18
CA ALA A 447 26.46 7.81 -0.14
C ALA A 447 26.98 7.35 1.24
N TYR A 448 26.16 7.47 2.29
CA TYR A 448 26.48 7.02 3.65
C TYR A 448 26.01 5.60 3.95
N ASP A 449 25.53 4.84 2.95
CA ASP A 449 24.97 3.50 3.15
C ASP A 449 25.93 2.55 3.89
N GLU A 450 27.19 2.45 3.45
CA GLU A 450 28.19 1.58 4.10
C GLU A 450 28.44 1.96 5.57
N ALA A 451 28.42 3.26 5.89
CA ALA A 451 28.57 3.74 7.26
C ALA A 451 27.36 3.39 8.11
N ILE A 452 26.15 3.42 7.53
CA ILE A 452 24.91 3.02 8.20
C ILE A 452 24.87 1.51 8.41
N GLU A 453 25.28 0.72 7.42
CA GLU A 453 25.41 -0.74 7.49
C GLU A 453 26.30 -1.14 8.67
N ALA A 454 27.46 -0.49 8.83
CA ALA A 454 28.38 -0.76 9.92
C ALA A 454 27.74 -0.60 11.32
N MET A 455 26.71 0.24 11.45
CA MET A 455 26.00 0.47 12.71
C MET A 455 24.90 -0.56 12.99
N ALA A 456 24.47 -1.34 12.00
CA ALA A 456 23.35 -2.27 12.15
C ALA A 456 23.57 -3.29 13.27
N HIS A 457 24.80 -3.80 13.44
CA HIS A 457 25.13 -4.76 14.49
C HIS A 457 24.98 -4.20 15.91
N VAL A 458 25.10 -2.88 16.08
CA VAL A 458 24.91 -2.21 17.37
C VAL A 458 23.45 -2.29 17.82
N ILE A 459 22.52 -2.31 16.86
CA ILE A 459 21.07 -2.31 17.12
C ILE A 459 20.45 -3.71 16.97
N ALA A 460 21.01 -4.58 16.13
CA ALA A 460 20.42 -5.88 15.79
C ALA A 460 20.19 -6.82 17.00
N GLY A 461 21.04 -6.70 18.03
CA GLY A 461 20.93 -7.44 19.29
C GLY A 461 19.91 -6.87 20.28
N ALA A 462 19.41 -5.65 20.05
CA ALA A 462 18.46 -5.01 20.93
C ALA A 462 17.06 -5.65 20.81
N ARG A 463 16.37 -5.71 21.95
CA ARG A 463 14.96 -6.09 22.02
C ARG A 463 14.06 -4.88 21.78
N ASP A 464 14.39 -3.78 22.44
CA ASP A 464 13.62 -2.54 22.45
C ASP A 464 14.52 -1.40 21.94
N VAL A 465 13.97 -0.51 21.12
CA VAL A 465 14.67 0.66 20.55
C VAL A 465 13.74 1.87 20.60
N LEU A 466 14.26 3.02 21.03
CA LEU A 466 13.49 4.27 21.00
C LEU A 466 14.00 5.18 19.89
N TYR A 467 13.08 5.86 19.21
CA TYR A 467 13.39 6.92 18.24
C TYR A 467 12.91 8.26 18.78
N LEU A 468 13.75 9.29 18.72
CA LEU A 468 13.42 10.65 19.17
C LEU A 468 13.56 11.66 18.03
N GLY A 469 12.60 12.56 17.92
CA GLY A 469 12.65 13.70 17.02
C GLY A 469 11.79 14.86 17.51
N ARG A 470 11.93 16.04 16.92
CA ARG A 470 11.17 17.25 17.29
C ARG A 470 10.70 18.00 16.07
N GLY A 471 9.51 18.61 16.13
CA GLY A 471 8.92 19.27 14.97
C GLY A 471 8.65 18.26 13.85
N THR A 472 9.11 18.56 12.63
CA THR A 472 8.97 17.66 11.48
C THR A 472 9.80 16.37 11.61
N ASP A 473 10.77 16.32 12.53
CA ASP A 473 11.56 15.12 12.79
C ASP A 473 10.85 14.14 13.75
N TYR A 474 9.82 14.57 14.49
CA TYR A 474 9.02 13.65 15.32
C TYR A 474 8.24 12.63 14.47
N PRO A 475 7.48 13.03 13.43
CA PRO A 475 6.91 12.08 12.49
C PRO A 475 7.94 11.16 11.85
N LEU A 476 9.17 11.64 11.63
CA LEU A 476 10.25 10.84 11.08
C LEU A 476 10.78 9.81 12.08
N ALA A 477 10.82 10.15 13.37
CA ALA A 477 11.10 9.21 14.45
C ALA A 477 10.04 8.10 14.53
N LEU A 478 8.76 8.45 14.35
CA LEU A 478 7.67 7.47 14.25
C LEU A 478 7.80 6.56 13.03
N GLU A 479 8.12 7.13 11.86
CA GLU A 479 8.38 6.37 10.64
C GLU A 479 9.57 5.41 10.81
N GLY A 480 10.66 5.86 11.44
CA GLY A 480 11.82 5.01 11.71
C GLY A 480 11.54 3.86 12.66
N ALA A 481 10.82 4.15 13.74
CA ALA A 481 10.34 3.12 14.64
C ALA A 481 9.42 2.12 13.91
N LEU A 482 8.53 2.60 13.04
CA LEU A 482 7.67 1.73 12.25
C LEU A 482 8.48 0.85 11.29
N LYS A 483 9.40 1.41 10.51
CA LYS A 483 10.26 0.63 9.61
C LYS A 483 11.01 -0.44 10.37
N LEU A 484 11.70 -0.06 11.45
CA LEU A 484 12.49 -1.02 12.24
C LEU A 484 11.60 -2.14 12.79
N LYS A 485 10.41 -1.82 13.29
CA LYS A 485 9.43 -2.79 13.80
C LYS A 485 8.93 -3.74 12.72
N GLU A 486 8.56 -3.21 11.55
CA GLU A 486 8.00 -3.98 10.43
C GLU A 486 8.95 -5.07 9.95
N ILE A 487 10.22 -4.73 9.70
CA ILE A 487 11.12 -5.63 8.98
C ILE A 487 12.14 -6.33 9.87
N SER A 488 12.47 -5.80 11.06
CA SER A 488 13.41 -6.44 11.99
C SER A 488 12.75 -7.13 13.18
N TYR A 489 11.47 -6.83 13.43
CA TYR A 489 10.70 -7.28 14.60
C TYR A 489 11.25 -6.83 15.96
N ILE A 490 12.17 -5.87 15.98
CA ILE A 490 12.57 -5.15 17.19
C ILE A 490 11.37 -4.31 17.65
N HIS A 491 11.12 -4.29 18.95
CA HIS A 491 10.11 -3.44 19.51
C HIS A 491 10.60 -1.98 19.50
N ALA A 492 10.29 -1.29 18.40
CA ALA A 492 10.71 0.08 18.19
C ALA A 492 9.55 1.07 18.42
N GLU A 493 9.82 2.15 19.15
CA GLU A 493 8.81 3.18 19.46
C GLU A 493 9.35 4.59 19.23
N GLY A 494 8.55 5.45 18.60
CA GLY A 494 8.91 6.82 18.29
C GLY A 494 8.26 7.81 19.25
N TYR A 495 9.04 8.75 19.78
CA TYR A 495 8.57 9.78 20.70
C TYR A 495 8.96 11.18 20.24
N ALA A 496 8.10 12.14 20.54
CA ALA A 496 8.49 13.54 20.50
C ALA A 496 9.55 13.75 21.60
N ALA A 497 10.72 14.27 21.25
CA ALA A 497 11.88 14.30 22.14
C ALA A 497 11.58 14.96 23.50
N GLY A 498 10.71 15.99 23.51
CA GLY A 498 10.30 16.69 24.73
C GLY A 498 9.44 15.87 25.70
N GLU A 499 8.78 14.82 25.22
CA GLU A 499 7.89 13.96 26.01
C GLU A 499 8.64 12.92 26.82
N MET A 500 9.94 12.71 26.56
CA MET A 500 10.73 11.68 27.25
C MET A 500 10.59 11.76 28.77
N LYS A 501 10.71 12.96 29.34
CA LYS A 501 10.62 13.19 30.79
C LYS A 501 9.23 12.96 31.41
N HIS A 502 8.20 12.76 30.59
CA HIS A 502 6.81 12.61 31.03
C HIS A 502 6.38 11.14 31.19
N GLY A 503 7.35 10.22 31.27
CA GLY A 503 7.11 8.78 31.52
C GLY A 503 8.08 7.87 30.77
N PRO A 504 8.21 7.99 29.43
CA PRO A 504 9.00 7.08 28.60
C PRO A 504 10.48 6.96 29.01
N ILE A 505 11.04 7.98 29.63
CA ILE A 505 12.43 7.96 30.12
C ILE A 505 12.70 6.86 31.16
N ALA A 506 11.67 6.31 31.79
CA ALA A 506 11.79 5.17 32.70
C ALA A 506 12.20 3.87 32.00
N LEU A 507 12.08 3.80 30.67
CA LEU A 507 12.53 2.67 29.85
C LEU A 507 14.03 2.74 29.51
N ILE A 508 14.70 3.87 29.80
CA ILE A 508 16.11 4.05 29.45
C ILE A 508 17.00 3.27 30.40
N ASP A 509 17.81 2.39 29.82
CA ASP A 509 18.93 1.72 30.47
C ASP A 509 20.09 1.49 29.46
N GLU A 510 21.12 0.77 29.91
CA GLU A 510 22.30 0.46 29.10
C GLU A 510 22.06 -0.53 27.94
N ASN A 511 20.89 -1.16 27.87
CA ASN A 511 20.51 -2.14 26.85
C ASN A 511 19.57 -1.58 25.79
N VAL A 512 18.94 -0.43 26.02
CA VAL A 512 18.00 0.21 25.08
C VAL A 512 18.73 1.26 24.23
N PRO A 513 18.96 1.00 22.92
CA PRO A 513 19.47 2.01 22.01
C PRO A 513 18.41 3.09 21.78
N VAL A 514 18.86 4.34 21.73
CA VAL A 514 18.02 5.50 21.43
C VAL A 514 18.55 6.19 20.18
N ILE A 515 17.78 6.12 19.11
CA ILE A 515 18.09 6.76 17.84
C ILE A 515 17.52 8.17 17.86
N VAL A 516 18.36 9.18 17.77
CA VAL A 516 17.97 10.59 17.83
C VAL A 516 18.15 11.23 16.47
N ILE A 517 17.07 11.79 15.92
CA ILE A 517 17.08 12.54 14.67
C ILE A 517 17.15 14.03 15.03
N ALA A 518 18.30 14.66 14.74
CA ALA A 518 18.54 16.05 15.11
C ALA A 518 19.39 16.77 14.04
N PRO A 519 18.84 17.11 12.88
CA PRO A 519 19.50 18.01 11.94
C PRO A 519 19.86 19.34 12.61
N SER A 520 20.96 19.97 12.19
CA SER A 520 21.28 21.33 12.61
C SER A 520 20.18 22.29 12.16
N GLY A 521 19.73 23.17 13.07
CA GLY A 521 18.61 24.06 12.79
C GLY A 521 17.92 24.57 14.06
N PRO A 522 16.76 25.23 13.92
CA PRO A 522 16.10 25.95 15.01
C PRO A 522 15.73 25.08 16.23
N LEU A 523 15.54 23.78 16.03
CA LEU A 523 15.12 22.85 17.10
C LEU A 523 16.28 21.99 17.64
N PHE A 524 17.48 22.11 17.07
CA PHE A 524 18.63 21.27 17.39
C PHE A 524 18.98 21.30 18.88
N ASP A 525 19.20 22.48 19.45
CA ASP A 525 19.59 22.63 20.86
C ASP A 525 18.57 22.00 21.82
N LYS A 526 17.27 22.07 21.48
CA LYS A 526 16.20 21.46 22.29
C LYS A 526 16.22 19.94 22.17
N THR A 527 16.45 19.40 20.97
CA THR A 527 16.56 17.95 20.77
C THR A 527 17.82 17.39 21.44
N VAL A 528 18.97 18.06 21.31
CA VAL A 528 20.22 17.66 21.97
C VAL A 528 20.11 17.73 23.49
N SER A 529 19.42 18.73 24.04
CA SER A 529 19.14 18.77 25.47
C SER A 529 18.37 17.52 25.93
N ASN A 530 17.39 17.04 25.17
CA ASN A 530 16.67 15.79 25.51
C ASN A 530 17.54 14.54 25.30
N MET A 531 18.41 14.55 24.29
CA MET A 531 19.41 13.49 24.08
C MET A 531 20.37 13.37 25.27
N GLN A 532 20.84 14.49 25.82
CA GLN A 532 21.70 14.50 27.00
C GLN A 532 20.98 13.95 28.25
N GLU A 533 19.67 14.19 28.39
CA GLU A 533 18.87 13.59 29.46
C GLU A 533 18.81 12.06 29.36
N VAL A 534 18.78 11.51 28.15
CA VAL A 534 18.86 10.06 27.89
C VAL A 534 20.24 9.53 28.25
N GLN A 535 21.31 10.19 27.80
CA GLN A 535 22.70 9.80 28.10
C GLN A 535 22.98 9.81 29.60
N ALA A 536 22.46 10.80 30.33
CA ALA A 536 22.59 10.91 31.79
C ALA A 536 21.98 9.73 32.57
N ARG A 537 21.15 8.90 31.90
CA ARG A 537 20.52 7.70 32.47
C ARG A 537 21.06 6.39 31.90
N GLY A 538 22.21 6.45 31.21
CA GLY A 538 22.88 5.28 30.64
C GLY A 538 22.36 4.87 29.26
N GLY A 539 21.44 5.65 28.66
CA GLY A 539 20.91 5.35 27.34
C GLY A 539 21.98 5.43 26.26
N LYS A 540 21.98 4.43 25.38
CA LYS A 540 22.93 4.30 24.26
C LYS A 540 22.44 5.08 23.04
N VAL A 541 22.94 6.30 22.87
CA VAL A 541 22.49 7.19 21.81
C VAL A 541 23.17 6.92 20.47
N VAL A 542 22.37 6.74 19.42
CA VAL A 542 22.79 6.82 18.01
C VAL A 542 22.24 8.12 17.44
N LEU A 543 23.11 9.07 17.11
CA LEU A 543 22.72 10.39 16.60
C LEU A 543 22.72 10.42 15.07
N ILE A 544 21.58 10.74 14.46
CA ILE A 544 21.46 11.05 13.03
C ILE A 544 21.40 12.57 12.87
N SER A 545 22.45 13.15 12.28
CA SER A 545 22.61 14.60 12.15
C SER A 545 23.55 14.95 11.00
N ASP A 546 23.54 16.19 10.54
CA ASP A 546 24.57 16.72 9.67
C ASP A 546 25.87 17.01 10.43
N TYR A 547 26.92 17.34 9.69
CA TYR A 547 28.26 17.58 10.23
C TYR A 547 28.28 18.63 11.35
N ASP A 548 27.56 19.74 11.20
CA ASP A 548 27.54 20.81 12.20
C ASP A 548 26.86 20.34 13.48
N GLY A 549 25.77 19.58 13.35
CA GLY A 549 25.07 19.03 14.49
C GLY A 549 25.85 17.91 15.20
N ILE A 550 26.57 17.04 14.47
CA ILE A 550 27.45 16.04 15.09
C ILE A 550 28.56 16.73 15.89
N PHE A 551 29.20 17.74 15.30
CA PHE A 551 30.23 18.51 15.97
C PHE A 551 29.71 19.19 17.25
N ALA A 552 28.52 19.80 17.18
CA ALA A 552 27.91 20.48 18.32
C ALA A 552 27.41 19.52 19.42
N ALA A 553 27.05 18.28 19.08
CA ALA A 553 26.58 17.27 20.03
C ALA A 553 27.70 16.68 20.92
N GLY A 554 28.95 16.69 20.44
CA GLY A 554 30.12 16.17 21.14
C GLY A 554 30.26 14.63 21.11
N ASP A 555 31.24 14.11 21.87
CA ASP A 555 31.76 12.74 21.71
C ASP A 555 31.04 11.65 22.52
N ASN A 556 29.92 11.98 23.19
CA ASN A 556 29.24 11.06 24.12
C ASN A 556 28.23 10.12 23.44
N CYS A 557 28.06 10.19 22.11
CA CYS A 557 27.17 9.29 21.38
C CYS A 557 27.85 7.91 21.21
N LEU A 558 27.06 6.83 21.31
CA LEU A 558 27.56 5.48 20.99
C LEU A 558 27.97 5.40 19.52
N ALA A 559 27.18 6.04 18.66
CA ALA A 559 27.45 6.13 17.23
C ALA A 559 26.82 7.40 16.66
N THR A 560 27.35 7.85 15.52
CA THR A 560 26.80 8.96 14.75
C THR A 560 26.64 8.57 13.29
N ILE A 561 25.55 9.02 12.69
CA ILE A 561 25.23 8.84 11.27
C ILE A 561 25.21 10.24 10.65
N THR A 562 26.29 10.58 9.94
CA THR A 562 26.48 11.87 9.29
C THR A 562 25.60 11.98 8.05
N MET A 563 24.82 13.05 7.96
CA MET A 563 23.98 13.38 6.80
C MET A 563 24.43 14.68 6.13
N PRO A 564 24.05 14.94 4.86
CA PRO A 564 24.28 16.24 4.24
C PRO A 564 23.50 17.34 4.96
N LYS A 565 24.09 18.53 5.08
CA LYS A 565 23.39 19.71 5.58
C LYS A 565 22.38 20.18 4.54
N VAL A 566 21.12 20.34 4.97
CA VAL A 566 20.00 20.68 4.10
C VAL A 566 19.07 21.70 4.74
N HIS A 567 18.26 22.38 3.92
CA HIS A 567 17.25 23.30 4.43
C HIS A 567 16.18 22.54 5.23
N PRO A 568 15.66 23.08 6.37
CA PRO A 568 14.66 22.41 7.20
C PRO A 568 13.40 21.94 6.45
N LEU A 569 13.02 22.62 5.37
CA LEU A 569 11.92 22.20 4.48
C LEU A 569 12.10 20.78 3.93
N ILE A 570 13.32 20.45 3.49
CA ILE A 570 13.61 19.16 2.84
C ILE A 570 14.31 18.17 3.77
N ALA A 571 14.61 18.56 5.01
CA ALA A 571 15.20 17.66 5.99
C ALA A 571 14.37 16.38 6.18
N PRO A 572 13.02 16.39 6.29
CA PRO A 572 12.23 15.17 6.42
C PRO A 572 12.34 14.22 5.22
N LEU A 573 12.51 14.76 4.00
CA LEU A 573 12.74 13.96 2.80
C LEU A 573 14.10 13.25 2.88
N VAL A 574 15.14 14.00 3.21
CA VAL A 574 16.54 13.53 3.17
C VAL A 574 16.84 12.59 4.32
N TYR A 575 16.36 12.91 5.52
CA TYR A 575 16.59 12.10 6.73
C TYR A 575 15.71 10.84 6.77
N ALA A 576 14.75 10.66 5.86
CA ALA A 576 14.08 9.37 5.68
C ALA A 576 15.04 8.28 5.21
N VAL A 577 16.06 8.64 4.41
CA VAL A 577 17.05 7.70 3.88
C VAL A 577 17.82 6.95 4.98
N PRO A 578 18.52 7.63 5.92
CA PRO A 578 19.28 6.93 6.96
C PRO A 578 18.37 6.11 7.88
N VAL A 579 17.15 6.58 8.12
CA VAL A 579 16.16 5.87 8.92
C VAL A 579 15.73 4.55 8.26
N GLN A 580 15.48 4.58 6.95
CA GLN A 580 15.11 3.41 6.16
C GLN A 580 16.28 2.43 5.99
N LEU A 581 17.49 2.93 5.67
CA LEU A 581 18.69 2.11 5.51
C LEU A 581 19.09 1.43 6.82
N LEU A 582 18.97 2.13 7.95
CA LEU A 582 19.25 1.54 9.25
C LEU A 582 18.29 0.38 9.55
N ALA A 583 16.99 0.56 9.31
CA ALA A 583 16.02 -0.52 9.47
C ALA A 583 16.32 -1.71 8.53
N TYR A 584 16.66 -1.43 7.27
CA TYR A 584 17.02 -2.42 6.28
C TYR A 584 18.23 -3.27 6.74
N HIS A 585 19.34 -2.62 7.09
CA HIS A 585 20.57 -3.32 7.48
C HIS A 585 20.40 -4.07 8.79
N VAL A 586 19.62 -3.55 9.74
CA VAL A 586 19.30 -4.28 10.97
C VAL A 586 18.48 -5.55 10.67
N ALA A 587 17.51 -5.49 9.76
CA ALA A 587 16.76 -6.68 9.35
C ALA A 587 17.64 -7.70 8.63
N VAL A 588 18.52 -7.26 7.73
CA VAL A 588 19.52 -8.12 7.07
C VAL A 588 20.42 -8.79 8.12
N ALA A 589 20.92 -8.04 9.10
CA ALA A 589 21.76 -8.57 10.18
C ALA A 589 21.03 -9.59 11.07
N LYS A 590 19.71 -9.43 11.26
CA LYS A 590 18.87 -10.40 11.98
C LYS A 590 18.45 -11.61 11.12
N GLY A 591 18.66 -11.56 9.80
CA GLY A 591 18.22 -12.60 8.87
C GLY A 591 16.70 -12.67 8.69
N THR A 592 15.98 -11.57 8.91
CA THR A 592 14.53 -11.50 8.68
C THR A 592 14.23 -11.25 7.19
N ASP A 593 13.00 -11.57 6.78
CA ASP A 593 12.56 -11.27 5.42
C ASP A 593 12.20 -9.78 5.27
N VAL A 594 13.04 -9.06 4.55
CA VAL A 594 12.92 -7.61 4.34
C VAL A 594 11.77 -7.25 3.39
N ASP A 595 11.59 -8.04 2.32
CA ASP A 595 10.59 -7.73 1.29
C ASP A 595 9.20 -8.21 1.70
N GLN A 596 9.11 -9.31 2.46
CA GLN A 596 7.88 -9.98 2.91
C GLN A 596 7.90 -10.28 4.42
N PRO A 597 7.86 -9.25 5.28
CA PRO A 597 7.87 -9.41 6.73
C PRO A 597 6.60 -10.10 7.24
N ARG A 598 6.76 -11.07 8.14
CA ARG A 598 5.67 -11.92 8.66
C ARG A 598 4.44 -11.11 9.11
N ASN A 599 3.26 -11.67 8.90
CA ASN A 599 1.95 -11.14 9.29
C ASN A 599 1.52 -9.84 8.54
N LEU A 600 2.33 -9.29 7.65
CA LEU A 600 2.04 -8.05 6.94
C LEU A 600 1.72 -8.28 5.47
N ALA A 601 1.01 -7.34 4.87
CA ALA A 601 0.79 -7.28 3.43
C ALA A 601 1.02 -5.85 2.93
N LYS A 602 1.39 -5.69 1.65
CA LYS A 602 1.70 -4.37 1.09
C LYS A 602 0.55 -3.35 1.20
N SER A 603 -0.68 -3.82 1.08
CA SER A 603 -1.89 -3.01 1.30
C SER A 603 -2.87 -3.77 2.17
N VAL A 604 -3.65 -3.04 2.94
CA VAL A 604 -4.77 -3.55 3.74
C VAL A 604 -6.05 -3.12 3.05
N THR A 605 -6.69 -4.03 2.32
CA THR A 605 -7.88 -3.77 1.47
C THR A 605 -9.17 -4.37 2.05
N VAL A 606 -9.11 -4.77 3.32
CA VAL A 606 -10.19 -5.36 4.08
C VAL A 606 -10.10 -4.78 5.49
N GLU A 607 -11.24 -4.61 6.13
CA GLU A 607 -11.33 -4.13 7.51
C GLU A 607 -11.16 -5.27 8.52
#